data_AF-A0A9P8IBF3-F1
#
_entry.id   AF-A0A9P8IBF3-F1
#
_cell.length_a   1.000
_cell.length_b   1.000
_cell.length_c   1.000
_cell.angle_alpha   90.00
_cell.angle_beta   90.00
_cell.angle_gamma   90.00
#
_symmetry.space_group_name_H-M   'P 1'
#
loop_
_entity.id
_entity.type
_entity.pdbx_description
1 polymer ?
#
loop_
_entity_poly.entity_id
_entity_poly.type
_entity_poly.pdbx_seq_one_letter_code
_entity_poly.pdbx_strand_id
1 'polypeptide(L)'
;MTRVAQYCPKAFVLVISNPVNSTVPIAAEVLKSANVFDPKRLFGVTSLDVVRAETFVAEITGESDPQTLKIPVIGGHSGETIVPLFSQAKPNIKIPEDKLDALVNRK
;
A
#
# COMPACT_ATOMS: atom_id res chain seq x y z
N MET A 1 -1.04 -9.83 18.05
CA MET A 1 -1.60 -10.92 17.21
C MET A 1 -2.11 -12.11 18.02
N THR A 2 -1.41 -12.57 19.05
CA THR A 2 -1.85 -13.68 19.92
C THR A 2 -3.27 -13.53 20.49
N ARG A 3 -3.63 -12.33 20.97
CA ARG A 3 -5.00 -12.04 21.44
C ARG A 3 -6.06 -12.14 20.32
N VAL A 4 -5.71 -11.72 19.11
CA VAL A 4 -6.60 -11.85 17.93
C VAL A 4 -6.84 -13.32 17.61
N ALA A 5 -5.76 -14.12 17.60
CA ALA A 5 -5.85 -15.56 17.38
C ALA A 5 -6.77 -16.25 18.40
N GLN A 6 -6.70 -15.83 19.67
CA GLN A 6 -7.48 -16.42 20.77
C GLN A 6 -8.96 -16.02 20.75
N TYR A 7 -9.26 -14.72 20.58
CA TYR A 7 -10.60 -14.19 20.84
C TYR A 7 -11.39 -13.86 19.58
N CYS A 8 -10.73 -13.58 18.47
CA CYS A 8 -11.40 -13.20 17.22
C CYS A 8 -10.66 -13.74 15.97
N PRO A 9 -10.43 -15.06 15.86
CA PRO A 9 -9.62 -15.66 14.78
C PRO A 9 -10.19 -15.43 13.37
N LYS A 10 -11.46 -15.06 13.26
CA LYS A 10 -12.14 -14.76 11.98
C LYS A 10 -12.20 -13.27 11.66
N ALA A 11 -11.64 -12.39 12.49
CA ALA A 11 -11.62 -10.96 12.20
C ALA A 11 -10.79 -10.65 10.95
N PHE A 12 -11.14 -9.58 10.24
CA PHE A 12 -10.24 -8.98 9.26
C PHE A 12 -9.17 -8.19 10.02
N VAL A 13 -7.91 -8.50 9.76
CA VAL A 13 -6.75 -7.94 10.45
C VAL A 13 -6.02 -7.01 9.51
N LEU A 14 -6.03 -5.72 9.83
CA LEU A 14 -5.38 -4.66 9.08
C LEU A 14 -4.16 -4.18 9.86
N VAL A 15 -2.97 -4.52 9.37
CA VAL A 15 -1.68 -4.19 10.00
C VAL A 15 -1.20 -2.84 9.48
N ILE A 16 -1.19 -1.84 10.36
CA ILE A 16 -0.63 -0.49 10.12
C ILE A 16 0.74 -0.33 10.79
N SER A 17 1.04 -1.16 11.80
CA SER A 17 2.29 -1.08 12.55
C SER A 17 3.50 -1.26 11.65
N ASN A 18 4.36 -0.25 11.62
CA ASN A 18 5.60 -0.28 10.88
C ASN A 18 6.66 -1.15 11.56
N PRO A 19 7.56 -1.79 10.79
CA PRO A 19 7.59 -1.82 9.32
C PRO A 19 6.60 -2.86 8.76
N VAL A 20 5.62 -2.44 7.94
CA VAL A 20 4.55 -3.33 7.42
C VAL A 20 5.11 -4.54 6.68
N ASN A 21 6.23 -4.35 5.96
CA ASN A 21 6.95 -5.40 5.22
C ASN A 21 7.41 -6.57 6.12
N SER A 22 7.57 -6.34 7.42
CA SER A 22 7.97 -7.38 8.39
C SER A 22 6.85 -7.74 9.36
N THR A 23 6.02 -6.77 9.77
CA THR A 23 4.95 -7.02 10.76
C THR A 23 3.83 -7.89 10.21
N VAL A 24 3.55 -7.85 8.89
CA VAL A 24 2.58 -8.75 8.24
C VAL A 24 3.06 -10.21 8.25
N PRO A 25 4.29 -10.53 7.80
CA PRO A 25 4.85 -11.88 7.97
C PRO A 25 4.85 -12.37 9.43
N ILE A 26 5.25 -11.52 10.39
CA ILE A 26 5.23 -11.86 11.82
C ILE A 26 3.81 -12.19 12.28
N ALA A 27 2.82 -11.39 11.89
CA ALA A 27 1.43 -11.66 12.19
C ALA A 27 0.95 -12.99 11.61
N ALA A 28 1.32 -13.30 10.36
CA ALA A 28 0.99 -14.55 9.71
C ALA A 28 1.56 -15.75 10.49
N GLU A 29 2.82 -15.71 10.90
CA GLU A 29 3.44 -16.80 11.66
C GLU A 29 2.80 -17.03 13.04
N VAL A 30 2.37 -15.96 13.73
CA VAL A 30 1.62 -16.09 14.98
C VAL A 30 0.26 -16.75 14.76
N LEU A 31 -0.45 -16.39 13.69
CA LEU A 31 -1.75 -17.00 13.35
C LEU A 31 -1.60 -18.46 12.90
N LYS A 32 -0.53 -18.80 12.16
CA LYS A 32 -0.20 -20.17 11.74
C LYS A 32 0.12 -21.03 12.96
N SER A 33 0.92 -20.53 13.89
CA SER A 33 1.26 -21.22 15.14
C SER A 33 0.03 -21.52 16.01
N ALA A 34 -1.03 -20.71 15.87
CA ALA A 34 -2.32 -20.91 16.52
C ALA A 34 -3.33 -21.71 15.67
N ASN A 35 -2.96 -22.22 14.50
CA ASN A 35 -3.81 -22.96 13.55
C ASN A 35 -5.08 -22.21 13.09
N VAL A 36 -5.03 -20.87 13.02
CA VAL A 36 -6.17 -20.02 12.63
C VAL A 36 -5.85 -19.06 11.48
N PHE A 37 -4.73 -19.27 10.80
CA PHE A 37 -4.32 -18.41 9.68
C PHE A 37 -5.26 -18.56 8.48
N ASP A 38 -5.88 -17.44 8.07
CA ASP A 38 -6.60 -17.29 6.81
C ASP A 38 -5.91 -16.18 5.98
N PRO A 39 -5.24 -16.50 4.86
CA PRO A 39 -4.56 -15.50 4.04
C PRO A 39 -5.52 -14.47 3.43
N LYS A 40 -6.83 -14.75 3.35
CA LYS A 40 -7.85 -13.81 2.86
C LYS A 40 -8.27 -12.77 3.90
N ARG A 41 -7.72 -12.83 5.13
CA ARG A 41 -8.12 -11.99 6.25
C ARG A 41 -6.99 -11.19 6.89
N LEU A 42 -5.76 -11.35 6.43
CA LEU A 42 -4.60 -10.60 6.92
C LEU A 42 -4.12 -9.64 5.84
N PHE A 43 -4.15 -8.34 6.13
CA PHE A 43 -3.79 -7.27 5.21
C PHE A 43 -2.71 -6.37 5.81
N GLY A 44 -1.67 -6.07 5.03
CA GLY A 44 -0.82 -4.91 5.28
C GLY A 44 -1.45 -3.67 4.69
N VAL A 45 -1.62 -2.62 5.48
CA VAL A 45 -2.24 -1.38 5.00
C VAL A 45 -1.19 -0.55 4.26
N THR A 46 -1.31 -0.48 2.93
CA THR A 46 -0.44 0.33 2.05
C THR A 46 -1.19 1.47 1.35
N SER A 47 -2.46 1.69 1.71
CA SER A 47 -3.33 2.68 1.05
C SER A 47 -2.81 4.11 1.13
N LEU A 48 -1.97 4.44 2.13
CA LEU A 48 -1.32 5.75 2.21
C LEU A 48 -0.41 6.02 1.01
N ASP A 49 0.27 5.00 0.49
CA ASP A 49 1.16 5.14 -0.67
C ASP A 49 0.34 5.47 -1.93
N VAL A 50 -0.84 4.89 -2.06
CA VAL A 50 -1.79 5.21 -3.15
C VAL A 50 -2.25 6.66 -3.06
N VAL A 51 -2.70 7.11 -1.88
CA VAL A 51 -3.14 8.49 -1.66
C VAL A 51 -2.00 9.48 -1.96
N ARG A 52 -0.77 9.17 -1.56
CA ARG A 52 0.42 9.98 -1.89
C ARG A 52 0.67 10.04 -3.39
N ALA A 53 0.64 8.90 -4.08
CA ALA A 53 0.85 8.85 -5.52
C ALA A 53 -0.21 9.68 -6.27
N GLU A 54 -1.50 9.51 -5.93
CA GLU A 54 -2.61 10.28 -6.51
C GLU A 54 -2.41 11.80 -6.28
N THR A 55 -2.02 12.20 -5.07
CA THR A 55 -1.76 13.60 -4.72
C THR A 55 -0.59 14.18 -5.51
N PHE A 56 0.55 13.49 -5.56
CA PHE A 56 1.75 14.01 -6.23
C PHE A 56 1.58 14.09 -7.75
N VAL A 57 0.84 13.17 -8.35
CA VAL A 57 0.52 13.26 -9.77
C VAL A 57 -0.44 14.41 -10.03
N ALA A 58 -1.48 14.60 -9.21
CA ALA A 58 -2.41 15.71 -9.38
C ALA A 58 -1.71 17.06 -9.39
N GLU A 59 -0.77 17.27 -8.44
CA GLU A 59 0.07 18.48 -8.38
C GLU A 59 0.84 18.75 -9.68
N ILE A 60 1.32 17.70 -10.34
CA ILE A 60 2.17 17.82 -11.54
C ILE A 60 1.34 17.95 -12.82
N THR A 61 0.22 17.24 -12.91
CA THR A 61 -0.67 17.28 -14.07
C THR A 61 -1.64 18.47 -14.03
N GLY A 62 -1.70 19.20 -12.91
CA GLY A 62 -2.64 20.29 -12.70
C GLY A 62 -4.08 19.79 -12.48
N GLU A 63 -4.24 18.56 -12.00
CA GLU A 63 -5.55 18.02 -11.65
C GLU A 63 -6.00 18.63 -10.31
N SER A 64 -7.22 19.17 -10.31
CA SER A 64 -7.79 19.89 -9.17
C SER A 64 -8.29 18.94 -8.07
N ASP A 65 -8.72 17.74 -8.45
CA ASP A 65 -9.18 16.71 -7.51
C ASP A 65 -8.37 15.42 -7.65
N PRO A 66 -7.42 15.16 -6.72
CA PRO A 66 -6.62 13.93 -6.71
C PRO A 66 -7.46 12.66 -6.65
N GLN A 67 -8.69 12.70 -6.13
CA GLN A 67 -9.53 11.50 -6.00
C GLN A 67 -10.00 10.96 -7.34
N THR A 68 -9.99 11.79 -8.39
CA THR A 68 -10.31 11.41 -9.77
C THR A 68 -9.20 10.57 -10.41
N LEU A 69 -7.97 10.67 -9.89
CA LEU A 69 -6.86 9.83 -10.29
C LEU A 69 -6.91 8.50 -9.54
N LYS A 70 -6.54 7.42 -10.22
CA LYS A 70 -6.36 6.09 -9.66
C LYS A 70 -5.00 5.60 -10.08
N ILE A 71 -4.06 5.55 -9.15
CA ILE A 71 -2.68 5.12 -9.42
C ILE A 71 -2.43 3.84 -8.62
N PRO A 72 -2.35 2.67 -9.27
CA PRO A 72 -2.01 1.44 -8.58
C PRO A 72 -0.60 1.54 -7.99
N VAL A 73 -0.45 1.20 -6.71
CA VAL A 73 0.85 1.08 -6.05
C VAL A 73 1.02 -0.36 -5.59
N ILE A 74 2.16 -0.96 -5.95
CA ILE A 74 2.46 -2.38 -5.67
C ILE A 74 3.79 -2.53 -4.92
N GLY A 75 4.11 -3.76 -4.55
CA GLY A 75 5.34 -4.11 -3.84
C GLY A 75 5.12 -4.16 -2.32
N GLY A 76 5.83 -3.32 -1.58
CA GLY A 76 5.73 -3.18 -0.13
C GLY A 76 5.61 -1.73 0.32
N HIS A 77 5.72 -1.49 1.62
CA HIS A 77 5.54 -0.19 2.28
C HIS A 77 6.85 0.33 2.89
N SER A 78 7.99 0.19 2.21
CA SER A 78 9.27 0.70 2.69
C SER A 78 10.20 1.10 1.55
N GLY A 79 10.49 2.40 1.45
CA GLY A 79 11.51 2.90 0.55
C GLY A 79 11.29 2.44 -0.90
N GLU A 80 12.29 1.77 -1.45
CA GLU A 80 12.30 1.28 -2.85
C GLU A 80 11.30 0.15 -3.13
N THR A 81 10.71 -0.46 -2.10
CA THR A 81 9.67 -1.48 -2.32
C THR A 81 8.34 -0.87 -2.74
N ILE A 82 8.15 0.45 -2.60
CA ILE A 82 6.92 1.16 -2.97
C ILE A 82 7.00 1.48 -4.46
N VAL A 83 6.17 0.84 -5.28
CA VAL A 83 6.23 0.96 -6.74
C VAL A 83 4.91 1.50 -7.29
N PRO A 84 4.81 2.81 -7.57
CA PRO A 84 3.66 3.38 -8.26
C PRO A 84 3.69 3.04 -9.75
N LEU A 85 2.58 2.48 -10.26
CA LEU A 85 2.43 2.08 -11.65
C LEU A 85 1.77 3.20 -12.46
N PHE A 86 2.54 4.24 -12.76
CA PHE A 86 2.05 5.39 -13.53
C PHE A 86 1.51 5.01 -14.93
N SER A 87 2.07 3.96 -15.53
CA SER A 87 1.59 3.41 -16.81
C SER A 87 0.18 2.80 -16.75
N GLN A 88 -0.33 2.53 -15.55
CA GLN A 88 -1.67 2.00 -15.30
C GLN A 88 -2.61 3.01 -14.62
N ALA A 89 -2.20 4.28 -14.57
CA ALA A 89 -3.02 5.32 -14.00
C ALA A 89 -4.34 5.48 -14.78
N LYS A 90 -5.42 5.77 -14.06
CA LYS A 90 -6.73 6.10 -14.64
C LYS A 90 -7.20 7.46 -14.13
N PRO A 91 -7.60 8.40 -15.00
CA PRO A 91 -7.43 8.40 -16.46
C PRO A 91 -5.95 8.32 -16.88
N ASN A 92 -5.70 8.02 -18.16
CA ASN A 92 -4.34 8.00 -18.68
C ASN A 92 -3.70 9.39 -18.53
N ILE A 93 -2.60 9.43 -17.79
CA ILE A 93 -1.79 10.63 -17.58
C ILE A 93 -0.53 10.56 -18.46
N LYS A 94 -0.12 11.70 -19.00
CA LYS A 94 1.20 11.87 -19.58
C LYS A 94 2.07 12.60 -18.57
N ILE A 95 2.95 11.86 -17.90
CA ILE A 95 3.96 12.45 -17.03
C ILE A 95 5.17 12.81 -17.90
N PRO A 96 5.65 14.05 -17.87
CA PRO A 96 6.91 14.43 -18.52
C PRO A 96 8.08 13.60 -17.99
N GLU A 97 8.97 13.12 -18.88
CA GLU A 97 10.10 12.25 -18.51
C GLU A 97 11.02 12.90 -17.47
N ASP A 98 11.22 14.22 -17.55
CA ASP A 98 12.02 15.01 -16.61
C ASP A 98 11.46 15.05 -15.18
N LYS A 99 10.15 14.79 -15.02
CA LYS A 99 9.47 14.76 -13.71
C LYS A 99 9.22 13.34 -13.19
N LEU A 100 9.41 12.31 -14.02
CA LEU A 100 9.14 10.92 -13.65
C LEU A 100 10.09 10.43 -12.57
N ASP A 101 11.39 10.69 -12.71
CA ASP A 101 12.40 10.28 -11.71
C ASP A 101 12.21 10.98 -10.37
N ALA A 102 11.81 12.25 -10.40
CA ALA A 102 11.49 12.99 -9.18
C ALA A 102 10.26 12.39 -8.48
N LEU A 103 9.24 11.97 -9.24
CA LEU A 103 8.03 11.32 -8.71
C LEU A 103 8.32 9.97 -8.05
N VAL A 104 9.19 9.14 -8.65
CA VAL A 104 9.57 7.82 -8.11
C VAL A 104 10.32 7.96 -6.78
N ASN A 105 11.09 9.03 -6.62
CA ASN A 105 11.90 9.26 -5.42
C ASN A 105 11.21 10.13 -4.35
N ARG A 106 10.04 10.71 -4.64
CA ARG A 106 9.26 11.52 -3.72
C ARG A 106 8.43 10.61 -2.81
N LYS A 107 8.95 10.31 -1.61
CA LYS A 107 8.37 9.38 -0.62
C LYS A 107 7.73 10.11 0.56
#